data_AF-A0A8S1LIU2-F1
#
_entry.id   AF-A0A8S1LIU2-F1
#
_cell.length_a   1.000
_cell.length_b   1.000
_cell.length_c   1.000
_cell.angle_alpha   90.00
_cell.angle_beta   90.00
_cell.angle_gamma   90.00
#
_symmetry.space_group_name_H-M   'P 1'
#
loop_
_entity.id
_entity.type
_entity.pdbx_description
1 polymer ?
#
loop_
_entity_poly.entity_id
_entity_poly.type
_entity_poly.pdbx_seq_one_letter_code
_entity_poly.pdbx_strand_id
1 'polypeptide(L)'
;MVKMDIKQLRDLTLSIQILNQNKIFHRDLKPNNILMNNGYPIIIDFDCSYFWEPKLEKWLRGKGLTTKYYPENDIEQDKIDIYSLGIIGREFVENCPEQFSIGATLEYQDRYSLIQLEKLLN
;
A
#
# COMPACT_ATOMS: atom_id res chain seq x y z
N MET A 1 8.72 -17.47 4.08
CA MET A 1 8.08 -16.19 3.73
C MET A 1 7.93 -15.40 5.01
N VAL A 2 8.46 -14.17 5.07
CA VAL A 2 8.49 -13.42 6.33
C VAL A 2 7.07 -13.05 6.73
N LYS A 3 6.66 -13.45 7.92
CA LYS A 3 5.42 -12.98 8.54
C LYS A 3 5.74 -11.73 9.35
N MET A 4 4.91 -10.72 9.21
CA MET A 4 5.01 -9.47 9.97
C MET A 4 4.10 -9.52 11.19
N ASP A 5 4.44 -8.75 12.22
CA ASP A 5 3.55 -8.46 13.34
C ASP A 5 2.80 -7.11 13.14
N ILE A 6 1.91 -6.77 14.06
CA ILE A 6 1.12 -5.52 14.02
C ILE A 6 2.02 -4.29 14.06
N LYS A 7 3.13 -4.33 14.80
CA LYS A 7 4.08 -3.21 14.87
C LYS A 7 4.71 -2.97 13.51
N GLN A 8 5.13 -4.02 12.82
CA GLN A 8 5.71 -3.95 11.48
C GLN A 8 4.67 -3.51 10.44
N LEU A 9 3.43 -3.97 10.52
CA LEU A 9 2.37 -3.45 9.66
C LEU A 9 2.13 -1.94 9.89
N ARG A 10 2.21 -1.48 11.14
CA ARG A 10 2.12 -0.05 11.48
C ARG A 10 3.30 0.73 10.89
N ASP A 11 4.52 0.24 11.05
CA ASP A 11 5.74 0.86 10.50
C ASP A 11 5.68 0.93 8.95
N LEU A 12 5.14 -0.10 8.29
CA LEU A 12 4.89 -0.11 6.85
C LEU A 12 3.82 0.91 6.46
N THR A 13 2.72 1.00 7.21
CA THR A 13 1.66 2.00 6.99
C THR A 13 2.21 3.42 7.05
N LEU A 14 3.07 3.71 8.05
CA LEU A 14 3.75 4.99 8.19
C LEU A 14 4.71 5.27 7.02
N SER A 15 5.43 4.25 6.54
CA SER A 15 6.32 4.38 5.38
C SER A 15 5.55 4.79 4.11
N ILE A 16 4.38 4.18 3.88
CA ILE A 16 3.51 4.53 2.75
C ILE A 16 2.92 5.94 2.93
N GLN A 17 2.59 6.35 4.16
CA GLN A 17 2.17 7.73 4.44
C GLN A 17 3.24 8.75 4.04
N ILE A 18 4.50 8.49 4.36
CA ILE A 18 5.64 9.36 3.99
C ILE A 18 5.76 9.45 2.46
N LEU A 19 5.66 8.33 1.73
CA LEU A 19 5.67 8.35 0.27
C LEU A 19 4.52 9.20 -0.29
N ASN A 20 3.29 8.96 0.17
CA ASN A 20 2.10 9.70 -0.28
C ASN A 20 2.18 11.20 0.02
N GLN A 21 2.74 11.59 1.17
CA GLN A 21 2.97 13.00 1.53
C GLN A 21 3.94 13.69 0.55
N ASN A 22 4.93 12.95 0.07
CA ASN A 22 5.88 13.41 -0.95
C ASN A 22 5.37 13.19 -2.38
N LYS A 23 4.09 12.83 -2.56
CA LYS A 23 3.46 12.58 -3.87
C LYS A 23 4.12 11.43 -4.64
N ILE A 24 4.71 10.47 -3.94
CA ILE A 24 5.28 9.25 -4.50
C ILE A 24 4.31 8.11 -4.22
N PHE A 25 3.93 7.38 -5.26
CA PHE A 25 3.10 6.18 -5.18
C PHE A 25 3.89 5.00 -5.73
N HIS A 26 4.02 3.94 -4.96
CA HIS A 26 4.86 2.78 -5.29
C HIS A 26 4.26 1.92 -6.40
N ARG A 27 2.95 1.67 -6.33
CA ARG A 27 2.11 0.97 -7.32
C ARG A 27 2.37 -0.52 -7.54
N ASP A 28 3.47 -1.06 -7.03
CA ASP A 28 3.76 -2.51 -7.01
C ASP A 28 4.03 -3.04 -5.59
N LEU A 29 3.31 -2.53 -4.59
CA LEU A 29 3.48 -3.05 -3.24
C LEU A 29 2.99 -4.49 -3.17
N LYS A 30 3.91 -5.37 -2.81
CA LYS A 30 3.69 -6.80 -2.59
C LYS A 30 4.72 -7.29 -1.58
N PRO A 31 4.50 -8.44 -0.94
CA PRO A 31 5.42 -8.99 0.04
C PRO A 31 6.87 -9.14 -0.46
N ASN A 32 7.06 -9.43 -1.74
CA ASN A 32 8.40 -9.56 -2.33
C ASN A 32 9.15 -8.21 -2.40
N ASN A 33 8.43 -7.09 -2.38
CA ASN A 33 8.98 -5.74 -2.45
C ASN A 33 9.07 -5.10 -1.06
N ILE A 34 8.98 -5.92 -0.01
CA ILE A 34 9.14 -5.51 1.39
C ILE A 34 10.21 -6.40 2.01
N LEU A 35 11.36 -5.81 2.33
CA LEU A 35 12.43 -6.48 3.05
C LEU A 35 12.31 -6.21 4.54
N MET A 36 12.71 -7.18 5.37
CA MET A 36 12.87 -6.95 6.80
C MET A 36 14.33 -6.68 7.12
N ASN A 37 14.62 -5.50 7.65
CA ASN A 37 15.94 -5.10 8.11
C ASN A 37 15.89 -4.69 9.58
N ASN A 38 16.57 -5.42 10.46
CA ASN A 38 16.59 -5.16 11.91
C ASN A 38 15.18 -4.97 12.53
N GLY A 39 14.20 -5.75 12.06
CA GLY A 39 12.82 -5.69 12.54
C GLY A 39 11.97 -4.55 11.95
N TYR A 40 12.51 -3.77 11.00
CA TYR A 40 11.77 -2.74 10.26
C TYR A 40 11.46 -3.19 8.83
N PRO A 41 10.22 -2.95 8.34
CA PRO A 41 9.87 -3.18 6.95
C PRO A 41 10.46 -2.08 6.07
N ILE A 42 11.17 -2.47 5.02
CA ILE A 42 11.79 -1.58 4.05
C ILE A 42 11.15 -1.83 2.69
N ILE A 43 10.50 -0.81 2.12
CA ILE A 43 9.96 -0.85 0.77
C ILE A 43 11.11 -0.76 -0.23
N ILE A 44 11.13 -1.66 -1.21
CA ILE A 44 12.12 -1.72 -2.29
C ILE A 44 11.43 -1.79 -3.65
N ASP A 45 12.21 -1.67 -4.73
CA ASP A 45 11.76 -1.88 -6.11
C ASP A 45 10.71 -0.85 -6.58
N PHE A 46 11.19 0.37 -6.81
CA PHE A 46 10.40 1.54 -7.21
C PHE A 46 10.25 1.65 -8.74
N ASP A 47 10.51 0.60 -9.52
CA ASP A 47 10.50 0.66 -10.98
C ASP A 47 9.11 0.99 -11.55
N CYS A 48 8.05 0.61 -10.82
CA CYS A 48 6.65 0.96 -11.16
C CYS A 48 6.17 2.28 -10.52
N SER A 49 7.03 2.94 -9.74
CA SER A 49 6.62 4.09 -8.94
C SER A 49 6.29 5.31 -9.81
N TYR A 50 5.37 6.11 -9.30
CA TYR A 50 4.93 7.34 -9.95
C TYR A 50 5.08 8.50 -8.99
N PHE A 51 5.77 9.54 -9.45
CA PHE A 51 5.75 10.85 -8.82
C PHE A 51 4.59 11.66 -9.40
N TRP A 52 3.64 12.05 -8.57
CA TRP A 52 2.52 12.86 -9.03
C TRP A 52 2.98 14.28 -9.33
N GLU A 53 2.92 14.62 -10.61
CA GLU A 53 3.14 15.97 -11.11
C GLU A 53 1.89 16.44 -11.88
N PRO A 54 1.34 17.64 -11.60
CA PRO A 54 0.11 18.15 -12.22
C PRO A 54 0.14 18.20 -13.75
N LYS A 55 1.33 18.21 -14.36
CA LYS A 55 1.57 18.35 -15.79
C LYS A 55 1.92 17.05 -16.50
N LEU A 56 2.12 15.94 -15.77
CA LEU A 56 2.38 14.65 -16.37
C LEU A 56 1.08 14.08 -16.97
N GLU A 57 1.12 13.66 -18.23
CA GLU A 57 -0.05 13.11 -18.91
C GLU A 57 -0.62 11.88 -18.19
N LYS A 58 -1.95 11.74 -18.26
CA LYS A 58 -2.71 10.58 -17.75
C LYS A 58 -2.21 9.24 -18.33
N TRP A 59 -1.48 9.25 -19.46
CA TRP A 59 -0.88 8.07 -20.10
C TRP A 59 0.35 7.50 -19.38
N LEU A 60 1.10 8.30 -18.62
CA LEU A 60 2.18 7.79 -17.75
C LEU A 60 1.63 7.05 -16.52
N ARG A 61 0.32 7.21 -16.26
CA ARG A 61 -0.47 6.37 -15.35
C ARG A 61 -0.86 5.05 -16.02
N GLY A 62 0.02 4.45 -16.81
CA GLY A 62 -0.27 3.21 -17.56
C GLY A 62 -0.82 2.10 -16.66
N LYS A 63 -1.67 1.22 -17.21
CA LYS A 63 -2.15 -0.01 -16.55
C LYS A 63 -0.94 -0.89 -16.22
N GLY A 64 -0.41 -0.75 -15.01
CA GLY A 64 0.93 -1.25 -14.73
C GLY A 64 0.97 -2.76 -14.48
N LEU A 65 0.00 -3.28 -13.74
CA LEU A 65 0.19 -4.59 -13.12
C LEU A 65 -1.15 -5.31 -12.98
N THR A 66 -1.16 -6.59 -13.34
CA THR A 66 -2.27 -7.51 -13.10
C THR A 66 -1.81 -8.46 -12.00
N THR A 67 -1.94 -8.03 -10.75
CA THR A 67 -1.64 -8.85 -9.57
C THR A 67 -2.77 -8.72 -8.56
N LYS A 68 -2.91 -9.68 -7.65
CA LYS A 68 -3.90 -9.62 -6.56
C LYS A 68 -3.70 -8.44 -5.59
N TYR A 69 -2.54 -7.79 -5.61
CA TYR A 69 -2.23 -6.62 -4.81
C TYR A 69 -2.59 -5.31 -5.52
N TYR A 70 -3.13 -5.40 -6.74
CA TYR A 70 -3.52 -4.25 -7.57
C TYR A 70 -5.05 -4.29 -7.79
N PRO A 71 -5.79 -3.21 -7.49
CA PRO A 71 -7.24 -3.16 -7.71
C PRO A 71 -7.58 -3.06 -9.21
N GLU A 72 -8.56 -3.83 -9.67
CA GLU A 72 -8.91 -3.92 -11.10
C GLU A 72 -9.43 -2.60 -11.70
N ASN A 73 -10.11 -1.76 -10.89
CA ASN A 73 -10.90 -0.61 -11.36
C ASN A 73 -10.44 0.76 -10.81
N ASP A 74 -9.19 0.91 -10.33
CA ASP A 74 -8.72 2.20 -9.81
C ASP A 74 -8.35 3.20 -10.92
N ILE A 75 -9.07 4.33 -10.96
CA ILE A 75 -8.91 5.41 -11.95
C ILE A 75 -7.86 6.44 -11.53
N GLU A 76 -7.75 6.71 -10.22
CA GLU A 76 -6.95 7.84 -9.71
C GLU A 76 -5.57 7.45 -9.16
N GLN A 77 -5.27 6.15 -9.08
CA GLN A 77 -3.96 5.52 -8.76
C GLN A 77 -3.28 5.88 -7.44
N ASP A 78 -3.68 6.96 -6.78
CA ASP A 78 -3.13 7.47 -5.52
C ASP A 78 -3.49 6.63 -4.28
N LYS A 79 -4.50 5.75 -4.41
CA LYS A 79 -4.90 4.80 -3.36
C LYS A 79 -4.51 3.35 -3.65
N ILE A 80 -3.76 3.07 -4.71
CA ILE A 80 -3.36 1.69 -5.06
C ILE A 80 -2.55 1.07 -3.92
N ASP A 81 -1.58 1.80 -3.39
CA ASP A 81 -0.72 1.32 -2.30
C ASP A 81 -1.51 0.98 -1.03
N ILE A 82 -2.64 1.66 -0.80
CA ILE A 82 -3.56 1.37 0.31
C ILE A 82 -4.23 0.01 0.08
N TYR A 83 -4.69 -0.25 -1.14
CA TYR A 83 -5.28 -1.55 -1.49
C TYR A 83 -4.26 -2.67 -1.28
N SER A 84 -3.05 -2.51 -1.83
CA SER A 84 -1.96 -3.46 -1.68
C SER A 84 -1.66 -3.75 -0.20
N LEU A 85 -1.57 -2.70 0.62
CA LEU A 85 -1.36 -2.79 2.07
C LEU A 85 -2.46 -3.61 2.76
N GLY A 86 -3.72 -3.45 2.35
CA GLY A 86 -4.83 -4.25 2.87
C GLY A 86 -4.67 -5.75 2.61
N ILE A 87 -4.31 -6.11 1.38
CA ILE A 87 -4.06 -7.51 0.99
C ILE A 87 -2.84 -8.07 1.74
N ILE A 88 -1.77 -7.29 1.88
CA ILE A 88 -0.57 -7.66 2.65
C ILE A 88 -0.94 -7.89 4.13
N GLY A 89 -1.69 -6.98 4.75
CA GLY A 89 -2.17 -7.12 6.13
C GLY A 89 -2.93 -8.43 6.33
N ARG A 90 -3.85 -8.76 5.43
CA ARG A 90 -4.64 -10.00 5.50
C ARG A 90 -3.82 -11.27 5.40
N GLU A 91 -2.83 -11.29 4.51
CA GLU A 91 -2.15 -12.54 4.14
C GLU A 91 -0.80 -12.76 4.84
N PHE A 92 -0.15 -11.69 5.30
CA PHE A 92 1.24 -11.72 5.77
C PHE A 92 1.43 -11.20 7.19
N VAL A 93 0.38 -10.69 7.84
CA VAL A 93 0.46 -10.12 9.20
C VAL A 93 -0.32 -11.00 10.17
N GLU A 94 0.35 -11.42 11.24
CA GLU A 94 -0.30 -12.23 12.28
C GLU A 94 -1.30 -11.39 13.08
N ASN A 95 -2.52 -11.92 13.24
CA ASN A 95 -3.60 -11.29 13.99
C ASN A 95 -3.99 -9.88 13.48
N CYS A 96 -3.80 -9.62 12.18
CA CYS A 96 -4.28 -8.38 11.56
C CYS A 96 -5.80 -8.22 11.77
N PRO A 97 -6.28 -7.05 12.25
CA PRO A 97 -7.71 -6.79 12.36
C PRO A 97 -8.39 -6.94 10.99
N GLU A 98 -9.52 -7.63 10.94
CA GLU A 98 -10.26 -7.86 9.69
C GLU A 98 -10.68 -6.54 9.04
N GLN A 99 -11.09 -5.57 9.87
CA GLN A 99 -11.49 -4.22 9.45
C GLN A 99 -10.36 -3.48 8.73
N PHE A 100 -9.10 -3.80 9.02
CA PHE A 100 -7.96 -3.21 8.32
C PHE A 100 -7.97 -3.60 6.85
N SER A 101 -8.04 -4.91 6.56
CA SER A 101 -8.10 -5.40 5.18
C SER A 101 -9.38 -4.95 4.48
N ILE A 102 -10.53 -5.02 5.16
CA ILE A 102 -11.81 -4.59 4.56
C ILE A 102 -11.72 -3.11 4.17
N GLY A 103 -11.40 -2.23 5.12
CA GLY A 103 -11.34 -0.79 4.88
C GLY A 103 -10.33 -0.37 3.82
N ALA A 104 -9.19 -1.08 3.77
CA ALA A 104 -8.15 -0.86 2.76
C ALA A 104 -8.53 -1.35 1.36
N THR A 105 -9.45 -2.31 1.24
CA THR A 105 -9.81 -2.93 -0.06
C THR A 105 -11.20 -2.55 -0.57
N LEU A 106 -11.90 -1.64 0.12
CA LEU A 106 -13.11 -1.01 -0.38
C LEU A 106 -12.89 -0.33 -1.74
N GLU A 107 -14.01 -0.09 -2.43
CA GLU A 107 -14.08 0.73 -3.63
C GLU A 107 -13.40 2.09 -3.42
N TYR A 108 -12.82 2.63 -4.50
CA TYR A 108 -11.91 3.78 -4.42
C TYR A 108 -12.43 4.94 -3.56
N GLN A 109 -13.71 5.30 -3.73
CA GLN A 109 -14.35 6.42 -3.04
C GLN A 109 -14.51 6.19 -1.52
N ASP A 110 -14.68 4.94 -1.10
CA ASP A 110 -14.96 4.57 0.30
C ASP A 110 -13.72 4.01 1.03
N ARG A 111 -12.63 3.76 0.29
CA ARG A 111 -11.38 3.23 0.83
C ARG A 111 -10.81 4.11 1.94
N TYR A 112 -10.51 3.48 3.06
CA TYR A 112 -9.98 4.14 4.25
C TYR A 112 -8.66 4.83 3.94
N SER A 113 -8.48 6.01 4.51
CA SER A 113 -7.18 6.68 4.51
C SER A 113 -6.17 5.89 5.34
N LEU A 114 -4.88 6.08 5.06
CA LEU A 114 -3.80 5.49 5.86
C LEU A 114 -3.90 5.89 7.35
N ILE A 115 -4.44 7.08 7.66
CA ILE A 115 -4.67 7.53 9.04
C ILE A 115 -5.77 6.70 9.71
N GLN A 116 -6.85 6.38 8.99
CA GLN A 116 -7.90 5.51 9.52
C GLN A 116 -7.38 4.09 9.73
N LEU A 117 -6.57 3.58 8.81
CA LEU A 117 -5.96 2.25 8.90
C LEU A 117 -4.98 2.13 10.07
N GLU A 118 -4.10 3.12 10.24
CA GLU A 118 -3.15 3.17 11.36
C GLU A 118 -3.89 3.09 12.72
N LYS A 119 -5.02 3.79 12.86
CA LYS A 119 -5.84 3.75 14.08
C LYS A 119 -6.38 2.37 14.44
N LEU A 120 -6.56 1.49 13.46
CA LEU A 120 -7.01 0.11 13.67
C LEU A 120 -5.90 -0.80 14.20
N LEU A 121 -4.65 -0.38 14.10
CA LEU A 121 -3.49 -1.16 14.53
C LEU A 121 -3.07 -0.86 15.97
N ASN A 122 -3.76 0.05 16.69
CA ASN A 122 -3.44 0.47 18.06
C ASN A 122 -3.92 -0.51 19.12
#